data_AF-A0A1V4JAJ6-F1
#
_entry.id   AF-A0A1V4JAJ6-F1
#
_cell.length_a   1.000
_cell.length_b   1.000
_cell.length_c   1.000
_cell.angle_alpha   90.00
_cell.angle_beta   90.00
_cell.angle_gamma   90.00
#
_symmetry.space_group_name_H-M   'P 1'
#
loop_
_entity.id
_entity.type
_entity.pdbx_description
1 polymer ?
#
loop_
_entity_poly.entity_id
_entity_poly.type
_entity_poly.pdbx_seq_one_letter_code
_entity_poly.pdbx_strand_id
1 'polypeptide(L)' 'MDGFRLVKLNEVIRQVDIVITCTGNKNVVTREHLDRMKNSCIVCNMGHSNTEIDVVSAGTCVGSGGDARG' A
#
# COMPACT_ATOMS: atom_id res chain seq x y z
N MET A 1 -18.99 -20.12 3.54
CA MET A 1 -17.64 -19.91 2.98
C MET A 1 -17.67 -18.78 1.97
N ASP A 2 -17.50 -17.50 2.30
CA ASP A 2 -17.99 -16.66 3.42
C ASP A 2 -17.80 -15.23 2.96
N GLY A 3 -18.80 -14.62 2.32
CA GLY A 3 -18.98 -13.15 2.15
C GLY A 3 -17.88 -12.29 1.49
N PHE A 4 -16.67 -12.80 1.26
CA PHE A 4 -15.52 -12.03 0.85
C PHE A 4 -15.25 -12.20 -0.64
N ARG A 5 -15.00 -11.07 -1.31
CA ARG A 5 -14.60 -11.09 -2.71
C ARG A 5 -13.10 -11.36 -2.79
N LEU A 6 -12.73 -12.43 -3.46
CA LEU A 6 -11.35 -12.67 -3.85
C LEU A 6 -11.01 -11.79 -5.05
N VAL A 7 -10.13 -10.83 -4.82
CA VAL A 7 -9.67 -9.86 -5.82
C VAL A 7 -8.15 -9.78 -5.78
N LYS A 8 -7.57 -9.38 -6.90
CA LYS A 8 -6.14 -9.05 -6.91
C LYS A 8 -5.96 -7.66 -6.33
N LEU A 9 -4.94 -7.49 -5.48
CA LEU A 9 -4.59 -6.19 -4.89
C LEU A 9 -4.50 -5.09 -5.95
N ASN A 10 -3.90 -5.39 -7.10
CA ASN A 10 -3.70 -4.47 -8.22
C ASN A 10 -5.00 -3.87 -8.79
N GLU A 11 -6.13 -4.57 -8.66
CA GLU A 11 -7.44 -4.15 -9.18
C GLU A 11 -8.15 -3.20 -8.21
N VAL A 12 -7.96 -3.39 -6.91
CA VAL A 12 -8.68 -2.65 -5.85
C VAL A 12 -7.86 -1.55 -5.20
N ILE A 13 -6.54 -1.49 -5.47
CA ILE A 13 -5.62 -0.60 -4.75
C ILE A 13 -5.98 0.89 -4.77
N ARG A 14 -6.69 1.36 -5.79
CA ARG A 14 -7.13 2.75 -5.93
C ARG A 14 -8.37 3.09 -5.09
N GLN A 15 -9.12 2.09 -4.67
CA GLN A 15 -10.42 2.24 -3.99
C GLN A 15 -10.35 1.84 -2.52
N VAL A 16 -9.24 1.23 -2.09
CA VAL A 16 -9.07 0.73 -0.74
C VAL A 16 -8.57 1.85 0.17
N ASP A 17 -9.22 2.00 1.32
CA ASP A 17 -8.82 2.93 2.38
C ASP A 17 -7.90 2.27 3.42
N ILE A 18 -7.98 0.94 3.58
CA ILE A 18 -7.21 0.17 4.57
C ILE A 18 -6.68 -1.12 3.95
N VAL A 19 -5.37 -1.32 3.99
CA VAL A 19 -4.69 -2.56 3.54
C VAL A 19 -4.03 -3.23 4.73
N ILE A 20 -4.30 -4.52 4.92
CA ILE A 20 -3.67 -5.34 5.97
C ILE A 20 -2.96 -6.52 5.31
N THR A 21 -1.65 -6.67 5.56
CA THR A 21 -0.85 -7.82 5.11
C THR A 21 -0.73 -8.86 6.23
N CYS A 22 -1.07 -10.11 5.93
CA CYS A 22 -1.04 -11.23 6.88
C CYS A 22 -0.39 -12.48 6.25
N THR A 23 0.48 -12.31 5.24
CA THR A 23 0.90 -13.43 4.39
C THR A 23 2.14 -14.15 4.90
N GLY A 24 2.96 -13.49 5.72
CA GLY A 24 4.28 -13.98 6.11
C GLY A 24 5.30 -13.97 4.97
N ASN A 25 4.98 -13.38 3.81
CA ASN A 25 5.83 -13.37 2.63
C ASN A 25 6.44 -11.98 2.39
N LYS A 26 7.58 -11.93 1.72
CA LYS A 26 8.28 -10.68 1.41
C LYS A 26 7.66 -10.02 0.17
N ASN A 27 7.73 -8.68 0.10
CA ASN A 27 7.34 -7.90 -1.08
C ASN A 27 5.86 -8.05 -1.50
N VAL A 28 4.95 -8.08 -0.54
CA VAL A 28 3.50 -8.17 -0.79
C VAL A 28 2.95 -6.82 -1.24
N VAL A 29 3.38 -5.75 -0.55
CA VAL A 29 3.08 -4.37 -0.91
C VAL A 29 4.39 -3.69 -1.32
N THR A 30 4.51 -3.43 -2.61
CA THR A 30 5.68 -2.79 -3.23
C THR A 30 5.48 -1.29 -3.36
N ARG A 31 6.55 -0.56 -3.73
CA ARG A 31 6.47 0.88 -3.98
C ARG A 31 5.42 1.27 -5.03
N GLU A 32 5.34 0.51 -6.12
CA GLU A 32 4.36 0.73 -7.19
C GLU A 32 2.91 0.60 -6.69
N HIS A 33 2.70 -0.26 -5.69
CA HIS A 33 1.42 -0.41 -5.03
C HIS A 33 1.10 0.85 -4.21
N LEU A 34 2.04 1.32 -3.40
CA LEU A 34 1.88 2.55 -2.61
C LEU A 34 1.65 3.80 -3.49
N ASP A 35 2.33 3.93 -4.62
CA ASP A 35 2.13 5.05 -5.57
C ASP A 35 0.72 5.09 -6.18
N ARG A 36 0.06 3.93 -6.23
CA ARG A 36 -1.29 3.79 -6.82
C ARG A 36 -2.38 3.76 -5.76
N MET A 37 -2.03 3.82 -4.48
CA MET A 37 -2.99 3.88 -3.39
C MET A 37 -3.66 5.26 -3.31
N LYS A 38 -4.84 5.28 -2.71
CA LYS A 38 -5.56 6.52 -2.42
C LYS A 38 -4.78 7.36 -1.40
N ASN A 39 -4.84 8.68 -1.54
CA ASN A 39 -4.27 9.59 -0.55
C ASN A 39 -4.96 9.37 0.82
N SER A 40 -4.18 9.27 1.90
CA SER A 40 -4.61 8.83 3.24
C SER A 40 -5.01 7.35 3.40
N CYS A 41 -4.57 6.46 2.50
CA CYS A 41 -4.70 5.02 2.71
C CYS A 41 -3.84 4.56 3.90
N ILE A 42 -4.44 3.76 4.78
CA ILE A 42 -3.76 3.15 5.93
C ILE A 42 -3.24 1.77 5.52
N VAL A 43 -1.93 1.55 5.66
CA VAL A 43 -1.32 0.24 5.39
C VAL A 43 -0.77 -0.32 6.70
N CYS A 44 -1.23 -1.50 7.08
CA CYS A 44 -0.81 -2.20 8.29
C CYS A 44 -0.25 -3.58 7.95
N ASN A 45 0.82 -3.97 8.65
CA ASN A 45 1.31 -5.33 8.63
C ASN A 45 0.90 -6.03 9.92
N MET A 46 0.19 -7.15 9.81
CA MET A 46 -0.15 -8.02 10.94
C MET A 46 0.77 -9.25 11.01
N GLY A 47 1.71 -9.40 10.06
CA GLY A 47 2.68 -10.48 10.04
C GLY A 47 3.84 -10.34 11.03
N HIS A 48 4.64 -11.39 11.17
CA HIS A 48 5.78 -11.45 12.10
C HIS A 48 7.00 -10.64 11.63
N SER A 49 7.17 -10.46 10.32
CA SER A 49 8.32 -9.78 9.73
C SER A 49 7.87 -8.52 9.00
N ASN A 50 8.54 -7.38 9.27
CA ASN A 50 8.29 -6.10 8.61
C ASN A 50 8.67 -6.07 7.11
N THR A 51 9.06 -7.21 6.53
CA THR A 51 9.49 -7.33 5.12
C THR A 51 8.31 -7.51 4.16
N GLU A 52 7.07 -7.58 4.65
CA GLU A 52 5.88 -7.68 3.79
C GLU A 52 5.60 -6.36 3.05
N ILE A 53 5.93 -5.23 3.67
CA ILE A 53 5.71 -3.88 3.14
C ILE A 53 7.07 -3.24 2.87
N ASP A 54 7.25 -2.69 1.68
CA ASP A 54 8.40 -1.87 1.36
C ASP A 54 8.29 -0.47 2.00
N VAL A 55 8.60 -0.41 3.30
CA VAL A 55 8.56 0.82 4.11
C VAL A 55 9.71 1.77 3.81
N VAL A 56 10.81 1.27 3.26
CA VAL A 56 12.00 2.08 2.95
C VAL A 56 11.73 3.01 1.78
N SER A 57 10.98 2.54 0.78
CA SER A 57 10.60 3.34 -0.37
C SER A 57 9.38 4.25 -0.10
N ALA A 58 8.56 3.93 0.91
CA ALA A 58 7.41 4.74 1.34
C ALA A 58 7.83 6.10 1.96
N GLY A 59 9.02 6.20 2.55
CA GLY A 59 9.52 7.40 3.21
C GLY A 59 10.03 8.51 2.26
N THR A 60 10.18 8.23 0.97
CA THR A 60 10.78 9.17 0.00
C THR A 60 9.75 9.82 -0.93
N CYS A 61 8.45 9.59 -0.70
CA CYS A 61 7.39 10.36 -1.36
C CYS A 61 7.27 11.75 -0.72
N VAL A 62 8.36 12.54 -0.73
CA VAL A 62 8.21 14.00 -0.76
C VAL A 62 7.44 14.27 -2.04
N GLY A 63 6.21 14.71 -1.91
CA GLY A 63 5.43 15.14 -3.04
C GLY A 63 6.25 16.17 -3.80
N SER A 64 6.58 15.85 -5.06
CA SER A 64 6.76 16.87 -6.08
C SER A 64 5.38 17.50 -6.34
N GLY A 65 4.86 18.19 -5.32
CA GLY A 65 3.86 19.21 -5.50
C GLY A 65 4.53 20.31 -6.27
N GLY A 66 4.25 20.37 -7.57
CA GLY A 66 4.45 21.58 -8.34
C GLY A 66 3.52 22.66 -7.80
N ASP A 67 3.98 23.40 -6.80
CA ASP A 67 3.39 24.64 -6.31
C ASP A 67 4.52 25.66 -6.09
N ALA A 68 5.11 26.12 -7.19
CA ALA A 68 5.85 27.36 -7.26
C ALA A 68 5.48 28.08 -8.57
N ARG A 69 4.24 28.56 -8.64
CA ARG A 69 3.90 29.73 -9.45
C ARG A 69 4.04 30.94 -8.53
N GLY A 70 4.95 31.87 -8.85
CA GLY A 70 5.15 33.14 -8.15
C GLY A 70 6.60 33.48 -7.95
#